data_AF-A0A522AG02-F1
#
_entry.id   AF-A0A522AG02-F1
#
_cell.length_a   1.000
_cell.length_b   1.000
_cell.length_c   1.000
_cell.angle_alpha   90.00
_cell.angle_beta   90.00
_cell.angle_gamma   90.00
#
_symmetry.space_group_name_H-M   'P 1'
#
loop_
_entity.id
_entity.type
_entity.pdbx_description
1 polymer ?
#
loop_
_entity_poly.entity_id
_entity_poly.type
_entity_poly.pdbx_seq_one_letter_code
_entity_poly.pdbx_strand_id
1 'polypeptide(L)'
;MCGAWMFLAGWNPAFGVSLEISVTPKFAGEPIQPDSLRYQTSAGETFSITRVSYLLSGFALQRADGSWLELTNEIAWFDLERGHSSHRVASVLSGEYRALRFHIGPDETHNHADVAKFPADHPLNPNLNGLHWSWQGGYIFLALEGLWRQPVAASRQSAANSNETAAALSRDAATRFDGWSYHLARDTNRTRINLSAPLDLTRDTKLELDFDLAALLNAPRPLSFARDGSSTHSREGDPIAAALVANLPGAFHVRRVSAATAGEIAAANVKPLYLPAKFTPYRFQMSATFPIPDLPRDNPLIEERVALGKKLFHEPLLSKDNTISCASCHDVKHAFADPRKYSVGVREQVGTRNAMPLFNLAWKNSFFWDGRAPSLRAQALMPIQDHTEMDESLTNVCTKLAAQSAIGNRQSTIDYPALFTVAFSSPEITPEKIGLAIESFVLTLTSFDSKFDRALRGEEKLSSDEQRGLELFMTEYDPRREQFGADCFHCHGGPLFQSQTFANNGSDGAFKDLGREKITGKA
;
A
#
# COMPACT_ATOMS: atom_id res chain seq x y z
N MET A 1 -59.45 44.01 1.64
CA MET A 1 -59.60 42.92 2.63
C MET A 1 -58.40 42.01 2.48
N CYS A 2 -57.62 41.89 3.55
CA CYS A 2 -56.41 41.06 3.64
C CYS A 2 -56.74 39.57 3.50
N GLY A 3 -55.92 38.85 2.73
CA GLY A 3 -55.86 37.39 2.73
C GLY A 3 -54.41 36.96 2.74
N ALA A 4 -53.89 36.66 3.93
CA ALA A 4 -52.55 36.13 4.15
C ALA A 4 -52.50 34.66 3.66
N TRP A 5 -51.56 34.35 2.79
CA TRP A 5 -51.19 32.99 2.46
C TRP A 5 -49.96 32.60 3.29
N MET A 6 -50.16 31.69 4.23
CA MET A 6 -49.11 30.99 4.97
C MET A 6 -48.23 30.22 3.98
N PHE A 7 -46.96 30.61 3.87
CA PHE A 7 -45.93 29.74 3.33
C PHE A 7 -45.64 28.64 4.37
N LEU A 8 -45.95 27.39 4.02
CA LEU A 8 -45.40 26.22 4.69
C LEU A 8 -43.87 26.30 4.62
N ALA A 9 -43.22 26.39 5.77
CA ALA A 9 -41.77 26.37 5.89
C ALA A 9 -41.25 25.05 5.30
N GLY A 10 -40.48 25.17 4.22
CA GLY A 10 -39.76 24.08 3.60
C GLY A 10 -38.75 23.48 4.59
N TRP A 11 -38.75 22.15 4.63
CA TRP A 11 -37.75 21.32 5.27
C TRP A 11 -36.37 21.69 4.73
N ASN A 12 -35.51 22.27 5.57
CA ASN A 12 -34.12 22.56 5.22
C ASN A 12 -33.29 21.32 5.57
N PRO A 13 -32.58 20.67 4.63
CA PRO A 13 -31.69 19.56 4.98
C PRO A 13 -30.55 20.13 5.82
N ALA A 14 -30.49 19.76 7.10
CA ALA A 14 -29.36 20.09 7.95
C ALA A 14 -28.08 19.53 7.29
N PHE A 15 -27.08 20.38 7.06
CA PHE A 15 -25.74 19.93 6.70
C PHE A 15 -25.26 18.95 7.78
N GLY A 16 -25.09 17.67 7.43
CA GLY A 16 -24.64 16.67 8.40
C GLY A 16 -23.19 16.92 8.81
N VAL A 17 -22.87 16.65 10.08
CA VAL A 17 -21.50 16.79 10.61
C VAL A 17 -20.66 15.55 10.28
N SER A 18 -19.35 15.65 10.44
CA SER A 18 -18.45 14.51 10.24
C SER A 18 -17.87 13.97 11.54
N LEU A 19 -17.67 12.65 11.56
CA LEU A 19 -16.96 11.94 12.62
C LEU A 19 -15.69 11.31 12.02
N GLU A 20 -14.52 11.77 12.44
CA GLU A 20 -13.24 11.13 12.13
C GLU A 20 -12.91 10.13 13.25
N ILE A 21 -12.76 8.86 12.92
CA ILE A 21 -12.34 7.81 13.84
C ILE A 21 -10.89 7.48 13.51
N SER A 22 -9.98 7.69 14.45
CA SER A 22 -8.58 7.26 14.33
C SER A 22 -8.29 6.15 15.30
N VAL A 23 -7.53 5.15 14.88
CA VAL A 23 -7.15 3.99 15.69
C VAL A 23 -5.63 3.85 15.70
N THR A 24 -5.05 3.80 16.90
CA THR A 24 -3.61 3.62 17.09
C THR A 24 -3.34 2.23 17.67
N PRO A 25 -2.69 1.32 16.93
CA PRO A 25 -2.23 0.05 17.46
C PRO A 25 -1.18 0.26 18.56
N LYS A 26 -1.35 -0.45 19.67
CA LYS A 26 -0.48 -0.37 20.86
C LYS A 26 -0.18 -1.75 21.40
N PHE A 27 0.86 -1.83 22.22
CA PHE A 27 1.15 -2.99 23.05
C PHE A 27 1.40 -2.53 24.48
N ALA A 28 0.52 -2.93 25.41
CA ALA A 28 0.59 -2.55 26.82
C ALA A 28 0.65 -1.03 27.03
N GLY A 29 -0.22 -0.30 26.31
CA GLY A 29 -0.33 1.17 26.38
C GLY A 29 0.65 1.98 25.53
N GLU A 30 1.70 1.36 24.99
CA GLU A 30 2.73 2.03 24.17
C GLU A 30 2.53 1.78 22.67
N PRO A 31 2.82 2.76 21.79
CA PRO A 31 2.78 2.56 20.34
C PRO A 31 3.64 1.38 19.89
N ILE A 32 3.15 0.61 18.91
CA ILE A 32 3.90 -0.51 18.34
C ILE A 32 5.14 0.00 17.60
N GLN A 33 6.24 -0.71 17.76
CA GLN A 33 7.46 -0.60 16.98
C GLN A 33 7.52 -1.85 16.08
N PRO A 34 7.19 -1.69 14.79
CA PRO A 34 7.24 -2.79 13.83
C PRO A 34 8.63 -3.45 13.79
N ASP A 35 8.66 -4.73 13.49
CA ASP A 35 9.87 -5.53 13.29
C ASP A 35 10.82 -5.56 14.50
N SER A 36 10.29 -5.31 15.70
CA SER A 36 11.07 -5.33 16.95
C SER A 36 10.72 -6.52 17.81
N LEU A 37 11.67 -7.44 17.99
CA LEU A 37 11.50 -8.64 18.82
C LEU A 37 11.62 -8.30 20.32
N ARG A 38 10.58 -7.69 20.86
CA ARG A 38 10.58 -7.11 22.21
C ARG A 38 9.33 -7.39 23.04
N TYR A 39 8.26 -7.82 22.39
CA TYR A 39 6.98 -8.06 23.03
C TYR A 39 6.99 -9.43 23.69
N GLN A 40 6.21 -9.60 24.75
CA GLN A 40 6.13 -10.86 25.48
C GLN A 40 4.68 -11.29 25.65
N THR A 41 4.39 -12.56 25.36
CA THR A 41 3.11 -13.18 25.74
C THR A 41 3.06 -13.36 27.26
N SER A 42 1.89 -13.64 27.82
CA SER A 42 1.76 -13.98 29.25
C SER A 42 2.52 -15.26 29.63
N ALA A 43 2.86 -16.09 28.65
CA ALA A 43 3.71 -17.28 28.81
C ALA A 43 5.22 -16.94 28.78
N GLY A 44 5.59 -15.67 28.62
CA GLY A 44 6.98 -15.21 28.57
C GLY A 44 7.66 -15.41 27.20
N GLU A 45 6.90 -15.71 26.14
CA GLU A 45 7.45 -15.91 24.81
C GLU A 45 7.73 -14.56 24.15
N THR A 46 8.96 -14.34 23.70
CA THR A 46 9.33 -13.08 23.05
C THR A 46 8.99 -13.09 21.56
N PHE A 47 8.35 -12.04 21.08
CA PHE A 47 7.92 -11.90 19.68
C PHE A 47 8.03 -10.48 19.15
N SER A 48 7.96 -10.36 17.82
CA SER A 48 7.81 -9.14 17.04
C SER A 48 6.44 -9.08 16.38
N ILE A 49 6.06 -7.88 15.95
CA ILE A 49 4.84 -7.62 15.18
C ILE A 49 5.28 -6.99 13.86
N THR A 50 4.98 -7.65 12.76
CA THR A 50 5.31 -7.19 11.39
C THR A 50 4.06 -6.68 10.68
N ARG A 51 2.88 -7.26 10.96
CA ARG A 51 1.61 -6.85 10.37
C ARG A 51 0.51 -6.70 11.42
N VAL A 52 -0.27 -5.63 11.28
CA VAL A 52 -1.57 -5.43 11.96
C VAL A 52 -2.50 -4.81 10.93
N SER A 53 -3.45 -5.58 10.42
CA SER A 53 -4.37 -5.12 9.38
C SER A 53 -5.78 -5.65 9.65
N TYR A 54 -6.80 -4.81 9.62
CA TYR A 54 -8.17 -5.23 10.00
C TYR A 54 -9.27 -4.39 9.36
N LEU A 55 -10.47 -4.98 9.31
CA LEU A 55 -11.68 -4.37 8.81
C LEU A 55 -12.64 -4.06 9.96
N LEU A 56 -13.17 -2.84 9.98
CA LEU A 56 -14.25 -2.44 10.88
C LEU A 56 -15.53 -2.20 10.08
N SER A 57 -16.67 -2.67 10.60
CA SER A 57 -17.98 -2.46 9.96
C SER A 57 -19.10 -2.24 10.97
N GLY A 58 -20.29 -1.87 10.46
CA GLY A 58 -21.51 -1.81 11.26
C GLY A 58 -21.41 -0.79 12.39
N PHE A 59 -20.87 0.38 12.06
CA PHE A 59 -20.73 1.50 12.98
C PHE A 59 -22.12 1.99 13.43
N ALA A 60 -22.28 2.27 14.72
CA ALA A 60 -23.51 2.81 15.27
C ALA A 60 -23.25 3.71 16.48
N LEU A 61 -24.08 4.73 16.65
CA LEU A 61 -23.98 5.70 17.75
C LEU A 61 -25.19 5.59 18.68
N GLN A 62 -24.96 5.55 19.99
CA GLN A 62 -26.05 5.47 20.95
C GLN A 62 -26.48 6.86 21.43
N ARG A 63 -27.78 7.15 21.34
CA ARG A 63 -28.39 8.37 21.86
C ARG A 63 -28.60 8.31 23.38
N ALA A 64 -28.94 9.45 23.97
CA ALA A 64 -29.25 9.57 25.40
C ALA A 64 -30.40 8.65 25.85
N ASP A 65 -31.41 8.46 25.00
CA ASP A 65 -32.57 7.56 25.23
C ASP A 65 -32.23 6.06 25.12
N GLY A 66 -30.99 5.73 24.75
CA GLY A 66 -30.50 4.36 24.60
C GLY A 66 -30.70 3.75 23.21
N SER A 67 -31.42 4.42 22.31
CA SER A 67 -31.57 3.99 20.92
C SER A 67 -30.24 4.12 20.14
N TRP A 68 -30.08 3.26 19.12
CA TRP A 68 -28.89 3.26 18.25
C TRP A 68 -29.21 3.89 16.90
N LEU A 69 -28.37 4.81 16.48
CA LEU A 69 -28.31 5.32 15.11
C LEU A 69 -27.29 4.47 14.34
N GLU A 70 -27.75 3.68 13.38
CA GLU A 70 -26.89 2.92 12.48
C GLU A 70 -26.25 3.85 11.44
N LEU A 71 -24.92 3.77 11.30
CA LEU A 71 -24.16 4.43 10.25
C LEU A 71 -23.99 3.42 9.10
N THR A 72 -25.07 3.25 8.33
CA THR A 72 -25.16 2.21 7.29
C THR A 72 -24.12 2.39 6.20
N ASN A 73 -23.61 1.28 5.66
CA ASN A 73 -22.59 1.21 4.60
C ASN A 73 -21.21 1.76 4.97
N GLU A 74 -20.98 2.11 6.23
CA GLU A 74 -19.65 2.48 6.72
C GLU A 74 -18.83 1.21 6.98
N ILE A 75 -17.78 1.04 6.17
CA ILE A 75 -16.75 0.03 6.36
C ILE A 75 -15.42 0.76 6.32
N ALA A 76 -14.51 0.39 7.23
CA ALA A 76 -13.20 0.98 7.35
C ALA A 76 -12.13 -0.11 7.32
N TRP A 77 -10.99 0.21 6.74
CA TRP A 77 -9.79 -0.61 6.79
C TRP A 77 -8.74 0.14 7.61
N PHE A 78 -7.96 -0.58 8.41
CA PHE A 78 -6.85 -0.02 9.15
C PHE A 78 -5.63 -0.91 8.97
N ASP A 79 -4.45 -0.30 8.84
CA ASP A 79 -3.20 -0.99 8.58
C ASP A 79 -2.00 -0.26 9.18
N LEU A 80 -1.24 -0.97 10.00
CA LEU A 80 -0.06 -0.42 10.68
C LEU A 80 1.07 -0.09 9.70
N GLU A 81 1.37 -1.00 8.76
CA GLU A 81 2.52 -0.85 7.85
C GLU A 81 2.28 0.27 6.84
N ARG A 82 1.05 0.36 6.33
CA ARG A 82 0.64 1.37 5.35
C ARG A 82 0.20 2.69 5.98
N GLY A 83 0.23 2.80 7.31
CA GLY A 83 -0.15 4.01 8.04
C GLY A 83 -1.63 4.37 7.93
N HIS A 84 -2.48 3.43 7.49
CA HIS A 84 -3.92 3.65 7.35
C HIS A 84 -4.57 3.59 8.73
N SER A 85 -4.68 4.74 9.39
CA SER A 85 -5.00 4.84 10.83
C SER A 85 -6.26 5.65 11.12
N SER A 86 -6.98 6.11 10.11
CA SER A 86 -8.23 6.88 10.28
C SER A 86 -9.29 6.54 9.24
N HIS A 87 -10.55 6.78 9.62
CA HIS A 87 -11.75 6.65 8.80
C HIS A 87 -12.69 7.83 9.06
N ARG A 88 -13.25 8.41 8.00
CA ARG A 88 -14.16 9.56 8.10
C ARG A 88 -15.57 9.14 7.74
N VAL A 89 -16.49 9.26 8.68
CA VAL A 89 -17.94 9.13 8.45
C VAL A 89 -18.50 10.52 8.16
N ALA A 90 -19.02 10.71 6.95
CA ALA A 90 -19.65 11.97 6.56
C ALA A 90 -21.16 11.97 6.91
N SER A 91 -21.73 13.18 6.99
CA SER A 91 -23.19 13.37 7.08
C SER A 91 -23.87 12.67 8.26
N VAL A 92 -23.19 12.58 9.41
CA VAL A 92 -23.78 12.08 10.64
C VAL A 92 -24.83 13.07 11.13
N LEU A 93 -25.97 12.54 11.61
CA LEU A 93 -27.03 13.38 12.15
C LEU A 93 -26.51 14.15 13.37
N SER A 94 -26.68 15.48 13.33
CA SER A 94 -26.26 16.36 14.42
C SER A 94 -26.90 15.96 15.74
N GLY A 95 -26.10 15.89 16.81
CA GLY A 95 -26.58 15.59 18.16
C GLY A 95 -25.49 15.10 19.11
N GLU A 96 -25.89 14.80 20.35
CA GLU A 96 -25.01 14.22 21.36
C GLU A 96 -25.22 12.70 21.45
N TYR A 97 -24.11 11.96 21.52
CA TYR A 97 -24.10 10.50 21.61
C TYR A 97 -23.21 10.05 22.76
N ARG A 98 -23.53 8.93 23.38
CA ARG A 98 -22.85 8.43 24.59
C ARG A 98 -21.98 7.20 24.37
N ALA A 99 -22.14 6.53 23.23
CA ALA A 99 -21.39 5.32 22.91
C ALA A 99 -21.25 5.14 21.40
N LEU A 100 -20.18 4.44 21.03
CA LEU A 100 -19.92 3.93 19.70
C LEU A 100 -19.96 2.40 19.73
N ARG A 101 -20.54 1.80 18.69
CA ARG A 101 -20.43 0.37 18.40
C ARG A 101 -19.86 0.18 17.01
N PHE A 102 -19.06 -0.86 16.83
CA PHE A 102 -18.65 -1.39 15.53
C PHE A 102 -18.36 -2.88 15.66
N HIS A 103 -17.99 -3.54 14.56
CA HIS A 103 -17.58 -4.94 14.55
C HIS A 103 -16.21 -5.08 13.87
N ILE A 104 -15.40 -6.03 14.36
CA ILE A 104 -14.25 -6.55 13.63
C ILE A 104 -14.77 -7.52 12.56
N GLY A 105 -14.53 -7.19 11.30
CA GLY A 105 -14.99 -7.92 10.12
C GLY A 105 -16.25 -7.35 9.47
N PRO A 106 -16.44 -7.54 8.15
CA PRO A 106 -17.70 -7.24 7.46
C PRO A 106 -18.87 -8.06 8.00
N ASP A 107 -20.12 -7.65 7.73
CA ASP A 107 -21.27 -8.53 7.93
C ASP A 107 -21.28 -9.67 6.88
N GLU A 108 -22.14 -10.67 7.08
CA GLU A 108 -22.21 -11.85 6.23
C GLU A 108 -22.46 -11.50 4.74
N THR A 109 -23.34 -10.54 4.47
CA THR A 109 -23.65 -10.10 3.11
C THR A 109 -22.40 -9.51 2.42
N HIS A 110 -21.68 -8.64 3.13
CA HIS A 110 -20.47 -8.01 2.63
C HIS A 110 -19.27 -8.96 2.58
N ASN A 111 -19.20 -9.90 3.52
CA ASN A 111 -18.14 -10.91 3.57
C ASN A 111 -18.17 -11.78 2.32
N HIS A 112 -19.36 -12.19 1.89
CA HIS A 112 -19.57 -13.04 0.71
C HIS A 112 -19.96 -12.27 -0.55
N ALA A 113 -19.81 -10.95 -0.55
CA ALA A 113 -20.14 -10.11 -1.69
C ALA A 113 -19.19 -10.38 -2.87
N ASP A 114 -19.72 -10.19 -4.08
CA ASP A 114 -18.89 -10.16 -5.30
C ASP A 114 -17.93 -8.96 -5.23
N VAL A 115 -16.67 -9.28 -4.96
CA VAL A 115 -15.62 -8.31 -4.71
C VAL A 115 -15.28 -7.44 -5.92
N ALA A 116 -15.63 -7.87 -7.13
CA ALA A 116 -15.45 -7.08 -8.35
C ALA A 116 -16.34 -5.83 -8.39
N LYS A 117 -17.37 -5.75 -7.53
CA LYS A 117 -18.28 -4.60 -7.46
C LYS A 117 -17.75 -3.47 -6.60
N PHE A 118 -16.76 -3.72 -5.73
CA PHE A 118 -16.23 -2.69 -4.86
C PHE A 118 -15.25 -1.79 -5.62
N PRO A 119 -15.44 -0.45 -5.60
CA PRO A 119 -14.46 0.48 -6.12
C PRO A 119 -13.08 0.23 -5.53
N ALA A 120 -12.05 0.60 -6.26
CA ALA A 120 -10.66 0.43 -5.88
C ALA A 120 -10.26 0.93 -4.49
N ASP A 121 -10.83 2.07 -4.08
CA ASP A 121 -10.60 2.76 -2.81
C ASP A 121 -11.56 2.28 -1.70
N HIS A 122 -12.49 1.39 -2.04
CA HIS A 122 -13.41 0.83 -1.07
C HIS A 122 -12.66 -0.14 -0.13
N PRO A 123 -12.88 -0.08 1.19
CA PRO A 123 -12.24 -0.97 2.17
C PRO A 123 -12.49 -2.47 1.99
N LEU A 124 -13.44 -2.88 1.13
CA LEU A 124 -13.63 -4.28 0.74
C LEU A 124 -13.08 -4.60 -0.65
N ASN A 125 -12.32 -3.72 -1.29
CA ASN A 125 -11.64 -4.12 -2.50
C ASN A 125 -10.44 -5.03 -2.14
N PRO A 126 -10.36 -6.28 -2.64
CA PRO A 126 -9.27 -7.21 -2.36
C PRO A 126 -7.88 -6.62 -2.62
N ASN A 127 -7.81 -5.72 -3.59
CA ASN A 127 -6.57 -5.12 -4.06
C ASN A 127 -6.09 -3.96 -3.19
N LEU A 128 -6.98 -3.41 -2.36
CA LEU A 128 -6.67 -2.30 -1.48
C LEU A 128 -5.91 -2.76 -0.25
N ASN A 129 -6.34 -3.87 0.38
CA ASN A 129 -5.89 -4.23 1.72
C ASN A 129 -5.24 -5.62 1.85
N GLY A 130 -5.37 -6.49 0.85
CA GLY A 130 -4.86 -7.87 0.93
C GLY A 130 -5.47 -8.68 2.08
N LEU A 131 -6.71 -8.38 2.46
CA LEU A 131 -7.48 -9.08 3.49
C LEU A 131 -8.57 -9.98 2.91
N HIS A 132 -8.75 -10.04 1.59
CA HIS A 132 -9.72 -10.94 0.97
C HIS A 132 -9.06 -12.26 0.55
N TRP A 133 -9.73 -13.38 0.84
CA TRP A 133 -9.35 -14.68 0.32
C TRP A 133 -9.82 -14.80 -1.13
N SER A 134 -8.98 -14.31 -2.05
CA SER A 134 -9.20 -14.25 -3.51
C SER A 134 -10.11 -15.36 -4.08
N TRP A 135 -9.81 -16.60 -3.77
CA TRP A 135 -10.46 -17.81 -4.30
C TRP A 135 -11.35 -18.61 -3.34
N GLN A 136 -11.14 -18.51 -2.03
CA GLN A 136 -11.99 -19.21 -1.04
C GLN A 136 -13.26 -18.40 -0.75
N GLY A 137 -13.27 -17.12 -1.15
CA GLY A 137 -14.30 -16.16 -0.78
C GLY A 137 -14.15 -15.73 0.68
N GLY A 138 -14.66 -14.54 1.00
CA GLY A 138 -14.62 -14.02 2.36
C GLY A 138 -13.34 -13.26 2.70
N TYR A 139 -13.38 -12.59 3.85
CA TYR A 139 -12.31 -11.73 4.33
C TYR A 139 -11.67 -12.28 5.60
N ILE A 140 -10.37 -12.01 5.72
CA ILE A 140 -9.65 -11.89 6.97
C ILE A 140 -10.13 -10.62 7.65
N PHE A 141 -10.80 -10.76 8.79
CA PHE A 141 -11.33 -9.66 9.57
C PHE A 141 -10.21 -8.93 10.32
N LEU A 142 -9.19 -9.68 10.75
CA LEU A 142 -8.00 -9.20 11.43
C LEU A 142 -6.82 -10.12 11.09
N ALA A 143 -5.75 -9.53 10.57
CA ALA A 143 -4.47 -10.18 10.31
C ALA A 143 -3.39 -9.65 11.26
N LEU A 144 -2.79 -10.56 12.02
CA LEU A 144 -1.62 -10.29 12.86
C LEU A 144 -0.49 -11.24 12.46
N GLU A 145 0.70 -10.70 12.23
CA GLU A 145 1.87 -11.49 11.83
C GLU A 145 3.13 -10.99 12.55
N GLY A 146 4.12 -11.87 12.66
CA GLY A 146 5.45 -11.51 13.12
C GLY A 146 6.38 -12.69 13.30
N LEU A 147 7.47 -12.47 14.05
CA LEU A 147 8.43 -13.50 14.41
C LEU A 147 8.37 -13.77 15.92
N TRP A 148 8.60 -15.00 16.34
CA TRP A 148 8.71 -15.33 17.76
C TRP A 148 9.91 -16.24 18.03
N ARG A 149 10.43 -16.19 19.25
CA ARG A 149 11.60 -16.97 19.67
C ARG A 149 11.17 -18.34 20.19
N GLN A 150 11.63 -19.41 19.54
CA GLN A 150 11.35 -20.77 20.00
C GLN A 150 12.04 -21.09 21.34
N PRO A 151 11.41 -21.90 22.21
CA PRO A 151 12.10 -22.52 23.34
C PRO A 151 13.16 -23.52 22.86
N VAL A 152 14.33 -23.53 23.52
CA VAL A 152 15.52 -24.35 23.15
C VAL A 152 15.23 -25.86 23.04
N ALA A 153 14.17 -26.36 23.69
CA ALA A 153 13.77 -27.77 23.62
C ALA A 153 13.03 -28.13 22.31
N ALA A 154 12.27 -27.21 21.72
CA ALA A 154 11.47 -27.44 20.50
C ALA A 154 12.33 -27.39 19.23
N SER A 155 13.43 -26.62 19.24
CA SER A 155 14.34 -26.49 18.09
C SER A 155 15.00 -27.80 17.68
N ARG A 156 15.25 -28.71 18.64
CA ARG A 156 15.85 -30.03 18.38
C ARG A 156 14.96 -30.98 17.58
N GLN A 157 13.64 -30.82 17.65
CA GLN A 157 12.68 -31.73 17.02
C GLN A 157 12.29 -31.26 15.61
N SER A 158 12.27 -29.94 15.37
CA SER A 158 12.12 -29.35 14.04
C SER A 158 13.34 -29.63 13.14
N ALA A 159 14.56 -29.56 13.69
CA ALA A 159 15.80 -29.87 12.96
C ALA A 159 15.92 -31.34 12.50
N ALA A 160 15.16 -32.27 13.10
CA ALA A 160 15.13 -33.67 12.66
C ALA A 160 14.24 -33.89 11.42
N ASN A 161 13.38 -32.92 11.08
CA ASN A 161 12.43 -32.98 9.97
C ASN A 161 12.84 -32.11 8.77
N SER A 162 13.87 -31.27 8.90
CA SER A 162 14.48 -30.51 7.80
C SER A 162 15.73 -31.26 7.30
N ASN A 163 15.89 -31.43 5.99
CA ASN A 163 17.11 -31.94 5.35
C ASN A 163 18.27 -30.90 5.42
N GLU A 164 18.46 -30.26 6.58
CA GLU A 164 19.50 -29.27 6.79
C GLU A 164 20.81 -29.97 7.16
N THR A 165 21.90 -29.61 6.48
CA THR A 165 23.21 -30.21 6.73
C THR A 165 23.75 -29.83 8.12
N ALA A 166 24.48 -30.74 8.75
CA ALA A 166 25.09 -30.57 10.08
C ALA A 166 25.98 -29.32 10.23
N ALA A 167 26.41 -28.69 9.13
CA ALA A 167 27.18 -27.44 9.13
C ALA A 167 26.32 -26.18 9.35
N ALA A 168 25.04 -26.17 8.94
CA ALA A 168 24.10 -25.08 9.24
C ALA A 168 23.65 -25.08 10.71
N LEU A 169 23.71 -26.26 11.35
CA LEU A 169 23.26 -26.48 12.72
C LEU A 169 24.21 -25.95 13.81
N SER A 170 25.44 -25.55 13.47
CA SER A 170 26.49 -25.27 14.47
C SER A 170 26.76 -23.78 14.78
N ARG A 171 26.06 -22.83 14.13
CA ARG A 171 26.28 -21.38 14.40
C ARG A 171 25.10 -20.66 15.06
N ASP A 172 23.86 -21.16 14.93
CA ASP A 172 22.65 -20.44 15.40
C ASP A 172 21.74 -21.20 16.37
N ALA A 173 22.20 -22.31 16.96
CA ALA A 173 21.40 -23.10 17.91
C ALA A 173 20.91 -22.34 19.16
N ALA A 174 21.41 -21.11 19.40
CA ALA A 174 21.00 -20.26 20.52
C ALA A 174 19.83 -19.31 20.21
N THR A 175 19.45 -19.09 18.95
CA THR A 175 18.41 -18.09 18.57
C THR A 175 17.68 -18.47 17.28
N ARG A 176 16.88 -19.55 17.29
CA ARG A 176 15.95 -19.86 16.19
C ARG A 176 14.68 -19.04 16.33
N PHE A 177 14.29 -18.34 15.27
CA PHE A 177 13.05 -17.58 15.17
C PHE A 177 12.10 -18.28 14.19
N ASP A 178 10.82 -18.33 14.55
CA ASP A 178 9.75 -18.83 13.69
C ASP A 178 8.76 -17.71 13.36
N GLY A 179 8.11 -17.82 12.20
CA GLY A 179 6.96 -16.97 11.89
C GLY A 179 5.73 -17.34 12.72
N TRP A 180 4.91 -16.35 13.01
CA TRP A 180 3.55 -16.54 13.51
C TRP A 180 2.55 -15.72 12.70
N SER A 181 1.35 -16.25 12.50
CA SER A 181 0.28 -15.62 11.71
C SER A 181 -1.09 -15.98 12.27
N TYR A 182 -1.77 -15.00 12.85
CA TYR A 182 -3.13 -15.15 13.37
C TYR A 182 -4.11 -14.38 12.47
N HIS A 183 -4.81 -15.12 11.62
CA HIS A 183 -5.85 -14.60 10.74
C HIS A 183 -7.24 -14.93 11.29
N LEU A 184 -7.91 -13.91 11.82
CA LEU A 184 -9.30 -13.99 12.26
C LEU A 184 -10.24 -13.88 11.06
N ALA A 185 -11.07 -14.87 10.79
CA ALA A 185 -12.00 -14.90 9.65
C ALA A 185 -13.27 -15.72 9.97
N ARG A 186 -14.21 -15.81 9.01
CA ARG A 186 -15.55 -16.46 9.10
C ARG A 186 -16.58 -15.67 9.89
N ASP A 187 -17.83 -15.72 9.44
CA ASP A 187 -18.93 -14.92 10.00
C ASP A 187 -19.15 -15.19 11.50
N THR A 188 -18.94 -16.43 11.95
CA THR A 188 -19.08 -16.82 13.36
C THR A 188 -18.09 -16.11 14.29
N ASN A 189 -16.98 -15.60 13.76
CA ASN A 189 -15.95 -14.89 14.51
C ASN A 189 -16.09 -13.36 14.41
N ARG A 190 -17.11 -12.86 13.70
CA ARG A 190 -17.40 -11.43 13.63
C ARG A 190 -17.69 -10.90 15.02
N THR A 191 -16.84 -10.01 15.51
CA THR A 191 -16.83 -9.63 16.93
C THR A 191 -17.32 -8.20 17.12
N ARG A 192 -18.33 -8.01 17.97
CA ARG A 192 -18.87 -6.69 18.32
C ARG A 192 -18.02 -6.00 19.38
N ILE A 193 -17.71 -4.74 19.14
CA ILE A 193 -17.06 -3.84 20.10
C ILE A 193 -18.05 -2.74 20.48
N ASN A 194 -18.22 -2.49 21.78
CA ASN A 194 -19.02 -1.38 22.31
C ASN A 194 -18.13 -0.51 23.19
N LEU A 195 -18.05 0.79 22.88
CA LEU A 195 -17.22 1.75 23.59
C LEU A 195 -18.09 2.88 24.15
N SER A 196 -17.96 3.17 25.44
CA SER A 196 -18.50 4.39 26.02
C SER A 196 -17.67 5.58 25.57
N ALA A 197 -18.29 6.49 24.82
CA ALA A 197 -17.63 7.62 24.18
C ALA A 197 -18.60 8.82 24.16
N PRO A 198 -18.40 9.86 24.99
CA PRO A 198 -19.20 11.07 24.90
C PRO A 198 -18.81 11.83 23.63
N LEU A 199 -19.70 11.85 22.64
CA LEU A 199 -19.49 12.44 21.31
C LEU A 199 -20.44 13.63 21.12
N ASP A 200 -19.87 14.82 20.99
CA ASP A 200 -20.60 16.05 20.64
C ASP A 200 -20.56 16.27 19.12
N LEU A 201 -21.46 15.59 18.42
CA LEU A 201 -21.64 15.72 16.98
C LEU A 201 -22.58 16.89 16.62
N THR A 202 -22.55 17.99 17.38
CA THR A 202 -23.08 19.29 16.89
C THR A 202 -22.09 20.02 15.98
N ARG A 203 -20.88 19.48 15.87
CA ARG A 203 -19.75 19.94 15.06
C ARG A 203 -18.93 18.74 14.61
N ASP A 204 -18.05 18.97 13.64
CA ASP A 204 -17.08 17.96 13.23
C ASP A 204 -16.26 17.50 14.45
N THR A 205 -16.14 16.19 14.62
CA THR A 205 -15.58 15.56 15.80
C THR A 205 -14.56 14.50 15.43
N LYS A 206 -13.47 14.45 16.19
CA LYS A 206 -12.46 13.40 16.13
C LYS A 206 -12.59 12.50 17.35
N LEU A 207 -12.68 11.20 17.10
CA LEU A 207 -12.61 10.13 18.07
C LEU A 207 -11.28 9.39 17.90
N GLU A 208 -10.48 9.38 18.94
CA GLU A 208 -9.19 8.70 18.96
C GLU A 208 -9.32 7.43 19.81
N LEU A 209 -9.03 6.28 19.19
CA LEU A 209 -9.09 4.95 19.80
C LEU A 209 -7.69 4.34 19.89
N ASP A 210 -7.46 3.56 20.92
CA ASP A 210 -6.32 2.67 21.05
C ASP A 210 -6.77 1.23 20.77
N PHE A 211 -5.96 0.46 20.03
CA PHE A 211 -6.11 -0.99 19.85
C PHE A 211 -4.93 -1.71 20.50
N ASP A 212 -5.12 -2.22 21.73
CA ASP A 212 -4.08 -2.83 22.55
C ASP A 212 -3.93 -4.33 22.27
N LEU A 213 -2.86 -4.69 21.57
CA LEU A 213 -2.54 -6.07 21.22
C LEU A 213 -2.08 -6.90 22.43
N ALA A 214 -1.62 -6.27 23.51
CA ALA A 214 -1.34 -7.00 24.75
C ALA A 214 -2.64 -7.51 25.37
N ALA A 215 -3.71 -6.70 25.38
CA ALA A 215 -5.02 -7.16 25.81
C ALA A 215 -5.55 -8.26 24.89
N LEU A 216 -5.46 -8.06 23.57
CA LEU A 216 -5.91 -9.05 22.58
C LEU A 216 -5.21 -10.40 22.70
N LEU A 217 -3.90 -10.43 22.96
CA LEU A 217 -3.15 -11.69 23.02
C LEU A 217 -3.21 -12.35 24.40
N ASN A 218 -3.51 -11.61 25.47
CA ASN A 218 -3.33 -12.11 26.84
C ASN A 218 -4.62 -12.25 27.66
N ALA A 219 -5.72 -11.55 27.35
CA ALA A 219 -6.87 -11.52 28.25
C ALA A 219 -8.24 -11.41 27.55
N PRO A 220 -9.29 -12.11 28.03
CA PRO A 220 -9.30 -13.00 29.19
C PRO A 220 -8.75 -14.42 28.92
N ARG A 221 -8.45 -14.78 27.66
CA ARG A 221 -7.89 -16.08 27.28
C ARG A 221 -6.47 -15.89 26.74
N PRO A 222 -5.44 -16.12 27.58
CA PRO A 222 -4.06 -15.86 27.17
C PRO A 222 -3.59 -16.87 26.12
N LEU A 223 -3.03 -16.38 25.02
CA LEU A 223 -2.46 -17.18 23.94
C LEU A 223 -0.97 -17.48 24.18
N SER A 224 -0.52 -18.66 23.76
CA SER A 224 0.88 -19.04 23.72
C SER A 224 1.21 -19.71 22.39
N PHE A 225 2.27 -19.25 21.74
CA PHE A 225 2.71 -19.81 20.47
C PHE A 225 3.12 -21.29 20.60
N ALA A 226 3.82 -21.64 21.68
CA ALA A 226 4.27 -23.01 21.91
C ALA A 226 3.13 -23.95 22.30
N ARG A 227 2.13 -23.47 23.05
CA ARG A 227 1.01 -24.30 23.53
C ARG A 227 -0.12 -24.40 22.52
N ASP A 228 -0.54 -23.27 21.96
CA ASP A 228 -1.74 -23.20 21.11
C ASP A 228 -1.40 -23.31 19.63
N GLY A 229 -0.14 -23.04 19.26
CA GLY A 229 0.36 -23.00 17.89
C GLY A 229 0.64 -21.56 17.44
N SER A 230 1.51 -21.41 16.44
CA SER A 230 1.90 -20.10 15.89
C SER A 230 1.09 -19.66 14.68
N SER A 231 0.09 -20.43 14.23
CA SER A 231 -0.73 -20.04 13.08
C SER A 231 -2.20 -20.43 13.22
N THR A 232 -3.10 -19.53 12.79
CA THR A 232 -4.53 -19.80 12.63
C THR A 232 -5.09 -19.11 11.39
N HIS A 233 -6.04 -19.79 10.74
CA HIS A 233 -6.92 -19.25 9.70
C HIS A 233 -8.40 -19.37 10.10
N SER A 234 -8.68 -19.41 11.42
CA SER A 234 -10.03 -19.40 12.00
C SER A 234 -10.93 -20.56 11.57
N ARG A 235 -10.40 -21.78 11.60
CA ARG A 235 -11.20 -22.98 11.28
C ARG A 235 -12.32 -23.19 12.31
N GLU A 236 -13.25 -24.07 11.98
CA GLU A 236 -14.29 -24.45 12.94
C GLU A 236 -13.66 -25.14 14.16
N GLY A 237 -14.04 -24.69 15.36
CA GLY A 237 -13.47 -25.19 16.61
C GLY A 237 -12.03 -24.74 16.88
N ASP A 238 -11.49 -23.77 16.13
CA ASP A 238 -10.13 -23.28 16.32
C ASP A 238 -9.96 -22.55 17.67
N PRO A 239 -9.11 -23.06 18.58
CA PRO A 239 -8.96 -22.50 19.92
C PRO A 239 -8.27 -21.13 19.90
N ILE A 240 -7.40 -20.83 18.93
CA ILE A 240 -6.74 -19.54 18.81
C ILE A 240 -7.77 -18.49 18.40
N ALA A 241 -8.57 -18.78 17.37
CA ALA A 241 -9.65 -17.89 16.94
C ALA A 241 -10.67 -17.65 18.07
N ALA A 242 -11.04 -18.70 18.82
CA ALA A 242 -11.93 -18.58 19.97
C ALA A 242 -11.35 -17.75 21.12
N ALA A 243 -10.03 -17.72 21.29
CA ALA A 243 -9.36 -16.83 22.24
C ALA A 243 -9.36 -15.38 21.73
N LEU A 244 -8.99 -15.15 20.47
CA LEU A 244 -9.01 -13.81 19.85
C LEU A 244 -10.40 -13.16 19.94
N VAL A 245 -11.46 -13.90 19.60
CA VAL A 245 -12.86 -13.43 19.73
C VAL A 245 -13.21 -13.06 21.16
N ALA A 246 -12.78 -13.85 22.14
CA ALA A 246 -13.04 -13.58 23.56
C ALA A 246 -12.28 -12.35 24.08
N ASN A 247 -11.11 -12.08 23.52
CA ASN A 247 -10.19 -11.02 23.97
C ASN A 247 -10.47 -9.67 23.31
N LEU A 248 -10.94 -9.67 22.05
CA LEU A 248 -11.21 -8.48 21.24
C LEU A 248 -12.02 -7.37 21.93
N PRO A 249 -13.13 -7.67 22.66
CA PRO A 249 -13.90 -6.63 23.36
C PRO A 249 -13.09 -5.82 24.38
N GLY A 250 -12.05 -6.41 24.97
CA GLY A 250 -11.16 -5.75 25.92
C GLY A 250 -9.97 -5.03 25.27
N ALA A 251 -9.78 -5.14 23.96
CA ALA A 251 -8.62 -4.62 23.26
C ALA A 251 -8.78 -3.19 22.72
N PHE A 252 -10.00 -2.63 22.72
CA PHE A 252 -10.26 -1.28 22.21
C PHE A 252 -10.62 -0.31 23.33
N HIS A 253 -10.00 0.88 23.31
CA HIS A 253 -10.23 1.91 24.32
C HIS A 253 -10.38 3.29 23.68
N VAL A 254 -11.24 4.13 24.24
CA VAL A 254 -11.35 5.54 23.85
C VAL A 254 -10.21 6.30 24.51
N ARG A 255 -9.29 6.83 23.70
CA ARG A 255 -8.18 7.67 24.17
C ARG A 255 -8.64 9.11 24.36
N ARG A 256 -9.34 9.66 23.37
CA ARG A 256 -9.76 11.07 23.37
C ARG A 256 -10.94 11.31 22.42
N VAL A 257 -11.78 12.28 22.79
CA VAL A 257 -12.75 12.91 21.90
C VAL A 257 -12.44 14.40 21.85
N SER A 258 -12.41 14.98 20.65
CA SER A 258 -12.18 16.42 20.46
C SER A 258 -12.96 16.95 19.26
N ALA A 259 -13.33 18.23 19.28
CA ALA A 259 -13.79 18.91 18.08
C ALA A 259 -12.67 18.90 17.03
N ALA A 260 -13.01 18.57 15.78
CA ALA A 260 -12.07 18.65 14.67
C ALA A 260 -11.80 20.12 14.35
N THR A 261 -10.54 20.54 14.32
CA THR A 261 -10.21 21.92 13.93
C THR A 261 -10.27 22.06 12.40
N ALA A 262 -10.59 23.26 11.90
CA ALA A 262 -10.66 23.52 10.45
C ALA A 262 -9.33 23.20 9.71
N GLY A 263 -8.20 23.16 10.43
CA GLY A 263 -6.90 22.77 9.88
C GLY A 263 -6.69 21.26 9.75
N GLU A 264 -7.48 20.44 10.45
CA GLU A 264 -7.38 18.97 10.43
C GLU A 264 -8.39 18.32 9.47
N ILE A 265 -9.45 19.04 9.09
CA ILE A 265 -10.49 18.59 8.14
C ILE A 265 -10.04 18.70 6.67
N ALA A 266 -9.00 19.50 6.39
CA ALA A 266 -8.38 19.51 5.08
C ALA A 266 -7.40 18.33 4.99
N ALA A 267 -7.80 17.23 4.35
CA ALA A 267 -6.83 16.53 3.52
C ALA A 267 -6.22 17.60 2.61
N ALA A 268 -4.96 17.96 2.90
CA ALA A 268 -4.36 19.22 2.48
C ALA A 268 -4.64 19.52 0.99
N ASN A 269 -5.19 20.70 0.71
CA ASN A 269 -5.11 21.28 -0.63
C ASN A 269 -3.63 21.55 -0.91
N VAL A 270 -2.93 20.53 -1.37
CA VAL A 270 -1.52 20.64 -1.80
C VAL A 270 -1.52 21.58 -2.99
N LYS A 271 -0.91 22.76 -2.83
CA LYS A 271 -0.81 23.73 -3.92
C LYS A 271 0.03 23.11 -5.05
N PRO A 272 -0.50 22.95 -6.27
CA PRO A 272 0.27 22.40 -7.37
C PRO A 272 1.50 23.26 -7.69
N LEU A 273 2.65 22.61 -7.87
CA LEU A 273 3.89 23.25 -8.27
C LEU A 273 3.77 23.69 -9.73
N TYR A 274 4.05 24.96 -10.00
CA TYR A 274 4.18 25.54 -11.35
C TYR A 274 3.02 25.24 -12.30
N LEU A 275 1.79 25.05 -11.78
CA LEU A 275 0.64 24.73 -12.62
C LEU A 275 0.27 25.98 -13.46
N PRO A 276 0.21 25.86 -14.79
CA PRO A 276 -0.19 26.98 -15.64
C PRO A 276 -1.62 27.46 -15.36
N ALA A 277 -1.92 28.72 -15.67
CA ALA A 277 -3.29 29.24 -15.56
C ALA A 277 -4.26 28.58 -16.56
N LYS A 278 -3.73 28.12 -17.70
CA LYS A 278 -4.44 27.34 -18.72
C LYS A 278 -3.65 26.06 -18.96
N PHE A 279 -4.30 24.92 -18.76
CA PHE A 279 -3.70 23.60 -18.94
C PHE A 279 -4.78 22.62 -19.39
N THR A 280 -4.34 21.50 -19.95
CA THR A 280 -5.23 20.41 -20.39
C THR A 280 -5.04 19.22 -19.46
N PRO A 281 -6.06 18.84 -18.64
CA PRO A 281 -5.95 17.65 -17.79
C PRO A 281 -5.65 16.41 -18.63
N TYR A 282 -4.66 15.62 -18.22
CA TYR A 282 -4.36 14.37 -18.90
C TYR A 282 -5.37 13.30 -18.50
N ARG A 283 -6.00 12.65 -19.49
CA ARG A 283 -6.93 11.54 -19.23
C ARG A 283 -6.15 10.26 -18.93
N PHE A 284 -5.90 10.00 -17.65
CA PHE A 284 -5.30 8.75 -17.19
C PHE A 284 -6.17 7.55 -17.54
N GLN A 285 -5.55 6.48 -18.06
CA GLN A 285 -6.22 5.24 -18.44
C GLN A 285 -5.70 4.08 -17.60
N MET A 286 -6.62 3.28 -17.06
CA MET A 286 -6.34 2.07 -16.28
C MET A 286 -7.48 1.07 -16.44
N SER A 287 -7.23 -0.18 -16.07
CA SER A 287 -8.31 -1.15 -15.92
C SER A 287 -9.20 -0.78 -14.73
N ALA A 288 -10.50 -1.06 -14.84
CA ALA A 288 -11.43 -0.97 -13.72
C ALA A 288 -11.08 -1.92 -12.56
N THR A 289 -10.25 -2.95 -12.82
CA THR A 289 -9.77 -3.90 -11.80
C THR A 289 -8.55 -3.39 -11.03
N PHE A 290 -7.87 -2.33 -11.52
CA PHE A 290 -6.72 -1.75 -10.83
C PHE A 290 -7.18 -0.79 -9.73
N PRO A 291 -6.43 -0.65 -8.63
CA PRO A 291 -6.75 0.36 -7.64
C PRO A 291 -6.64 1.77 -8.25
N ILE A 292 -7.28 2.80 -7.68
CA ILE A 292 -7.02 4.19 -8.08
C ILE A 292 -5.62 4.51 -7.57
N PRO A 293 -4.67 4.90 -8.44
CA PRO A 293 -3.33 5.23 -8.01
C PRO A 293 -3.32 6.53 -7.20
N ASP A 294 -2.50 6.60 -6.15
CA ASP A 294 -2.25 7.85 -5.42
C ASP A 294 -1.24 8.70 -6.20
N LEU A 295 -1.74 9.41 -7.20
CA LEU A 295 -0.93 10.28 -8.04
C LEU A 295 -0.45 11.52 -7.24
N PRO A 296 0.76 12.05 -7.52
CA PRO A 296 1.27 13.21 -6.82
C PRO A 296 0.35 14.44 -6.93
N ARG A 297 -0.22 14.87 -5.81
CA ARG A 297 -1.16 16.01 -5.76
C ARG A 297 -0.51 17.35 -6.05
N ASP A 298 0.79 17.47 -5.77
CA ASP A 298 1.61 18.64 -6.07
C ASP A 298 2.04 18.74 -7.54
N ASN A 299 1.92 17.64 -8.31
CA ASN A 299 2.22 17.57 -9.74
C ASN A 299 1.06 16.93 -10.52
N PRO A 300 -0.10 17.62 -10.66
CA PRO A 300 -1.22 17.10 -11.41
C PRO A 300 -0.82 16.73 -12.84
N LEU A 301 -1.34 15.60 -13.34
CA LEU A 301 -1.09 15.16 -14.71
C LEU A 301 -1.82 16.06 -15.71
N ILE A 302 -1.03 16.77 -16.52
CA ILE A 302 -1.51 17.61 -17.63
C ILE A 302 -0.81 17.18 -18.92
N GLU A 303 -1.48 17.32 -20.06
CA GLU A 303 -0.96 16.89 -21.36
C GLU A 303 0.38 17.58 -21.70
N GLU A 304 0.52 18.84 -21.30
CA GLU A 304 1.71 19.66 -21.54
C GLU A 304 2.97 19.07 -20.86
N ARG A 305 2.83 18.60 -19.60
CA ARG A 305 3.94 17.97 -18.85
C ARG A 305 4.24 16.58 -19.35
N VAL A 306 3.21 15.80 -19.69
CA VAL A 306 3.38 14.46 -20.29
C VAL A 306 4.11 14.56 -21.63
N ALA A 307 3.75 15.52 -22.47
CA ALA A 307 4.41 15.75 -23.76
C ALA A 307 5.87 16.17 -23.61
N LEU A 308 6.16 17.10 -22.68
CA LEU A 308 7.54 17.50 -22.37
C LEU A 308 8.35 16.33 -21.79
N GLY A 309 7.78 15.59 -20.84
CA GLY A 309 8.42 14.41 -20.24
C GLY A 309 8.76 13.34 -21.28
N LYS A 310 7.86 13.07 -22.22
CA LYS A 310 8.10 12.13 -23.33
C LYS A 310 9.27 12.56 -24.20
N LYS A 311 9.42 13.86 -24.47
CA LYS A 311 10.57 14.40 -25.22
C LYS A 311 11.86 14.22 -24.44
N LEU A 312 11.87 14.63 -23.18
CA LEU A 312 13.04 14.48 -22.29
C LEU A 312 13.46 13.02 -22.11
N PHE A 313 12.52 12.09 -22.02
CA PHE A 313 12.81 10.65 -21.94
C PHE A 313 13.64 10.11 -23.13
N HIS A 314 13.50 10.74 -24.30
CA HIS A 314 14.22 10.41 -25.53
C HIS A 314 15.37 11.39 -25.83
N GLU A 315 15.68 12.30 -24.91
CA GLU A 315 16.64 13.39 -25.17
C GLU A 315 18.07 12.96 -24.79
N PRO A 316 18.97 12.79 -25.78
CA PRO A 316 20.35 12.44 -25.49
C PRO A 316 21.14 13.55 -24.80
N LEU A 317 20.75 14.83 -24.91
CA LEU A 317 21.42 15.94 -24.22
C LEU A 317 21.42 15.81 -22.68
N LEU A 318 20.58 14.93 -22.13
CA LEU A 318 20.62 14.57 -20.72
C LEU A 318 21.90 13.80 -20.34
N SER A 319 22.65 13.26 -21.30
CA SER A 319 23.90 12.52 -21.07
C SER A 319 25.14 13.33 -21.39
N LYS A 320 26.28 12.91 -20.82
CA LYS A 320 27.55 13.64 -20.91
C LYS A 320 28.00 13.90 -22.35
N ASP A 321 28.02 12.83 -23.14
CA ASP A 321 28.50 12.80 -24.53
C ASP A 321 27.37 12.92 -25.56
N ASN A 322 26.14 13.17 -25.09
CA ASN A 322 24.94 13.28 -25.91
C ASN A 322 24.66 12.03 -26.76
N THR A 323 24.93 10.84 -26.21
CA THR A 323 24.72 9.56 -26.92
C THR A 323 23.58 8.71 -26.35
N ILE A 324 23.22 8.88 -25.08
CA ILE A 324 22.19 8.07 -24.43
C ILE A 324 21.07 8.92 -23.81
N SER A 325 19.87 8.35 -23.75
CA SER A 325 18.70 8.90 -23.06
C SER A 325 18.08 7.83 -22.16
N CYS A 326 17.01 8.15 -21.42
CA CYS A 326 16.26 7.15 -20.63
C CYS A 326 15.81 5.97 -21.50
N ALA A 327 15.34 6.25 -22.72
CA ALA A 327 14.93 5.24 -23.71
C ALA A 327 16.06 4.30 -24.19
N SER A 328 17.34 4.64 -23.96
CA SER A 328 18.46 3.76 -24.33
C SER A 328 18.58 2.53 -23.42
N CYS A 329 18.10 2.63 -22.18
CA CYS A 329 18.05 1.52 -21.21
C CYS A 329 16.61 1.01 -21.00
N HIS A 330 15.60 1.86 -21.21
CA HIS A 330 14.20 1.53 -21.04
C HIS A 330 13.49 1.39 -22.40
N ASP A 331 13.73 0.27 -23.07
CA ASP A 331 13.22 0.00 -24.42
C ASP A 331 11.74 -0.40 -24.40
N VAL A 332 10.90 0.37 -25.11
CA VAL A 332 9.46 0.12 -25.25
C VAL A 332 9.16 -1.30 -25.71
N LYS A 333 9.99 -1.88 -26.60
CA LYS A 333 9.79 -3.24 -27.12
C LYS A 333 10.00 -4.33 -26.07
N HIS A 334 10.67 -3.99 -24.97
CA HIS A 334 10.97 -4.87 -23.85
C HIS A 334 10.27 -4.38 -22.58
N ALA A 335 9.06 -3.86 -22.72
CA ALA A 335 8.25 -3.35 -21.61
C ALA A 335 8.94 -2.22 -20.81
N PHE A 336 9.69 -1.37 -21.50
CA PHE A 336 10.53 -0.32 -20.92
C PHE A 336 11.59 -0.85 -19.95
N ALA A 337 12.04 -2.10 -20.15
CA ALA A 337 13.20 -2.66 -19.46
C ALA A 337 14.38 -2.78 -20.44
N ASP A 338 15.56 -3.07 -19.88
CA ASP A 338 16.72 -3.42 -20.69
C ASP A 338 16.73 -4.92 -20.97
N PRO A 339 16.83 -5.38 -22.24
CA PRO A 339 16.98 -6.81 -22.54
C PRO A 339 18.34 -7.37 -22.10
N ARG A 340 19.31 -6.52 -21.76
CA ARG A 340 20.65 -6.93 -21.28
C ARG A 340 20.61 -7.26 -19.79
N LYS A 341 21.53 -8.14 -19.36
CA LYS A 341 21.71 -8.46 -17.94
C LYS A 341 21.99 -7.22 -17.08
N TYR A 342 22.86 -6.33 -17.57
CA TYR A 342 23.18 -5.05 -16.96
C TYR A 342 23.13 -3.97 -18.02
N SER A 343 22.61 -2.80 -17.65
CA SER A 343 22.54 -1.66 -18.56
C SER A 343 23.93 -1.10 -18.88
N VAL A 344 24.06 -0.50 -20.06
CA VAL A 344 25.31 0.10 -20.55
C VAL A 344 25.09 1.59 -20.69
N GLY A 345 25.87 2.39 -19.97
CA GLY A 345 25.85 3.84 -20.00
C GLY A 345 26.86 4.45 -20.99
N VAL A 346 27.18 5.72 -20.77
CA VAL A 346 28.16 6.47 -21.58
C VAL A 346 29.53 5.81 -21.50
N ARG A 347 30.33 5.96 -22.57
CA ARG A 347 31.65 5.32 -22.70
C ARG A 347 31.62 3.79 -22.49
N GLU A 348 30.50 3.16 -22.83
CA GLU A 348 30.28 1.71 -22.73
C GLU A 348 30.46 1.14 -21.31
N GLN A 349 30.30 1.97 -20.27
CA GLN A 349 30.38 1.49 -18.89
C GLN A 349 29.19 0.59 -18.57
N VAL A 350 29.49 -0.57 -17.99
CA VAL A 350 28.47 -1.56 -17.61
C VAL A 350 28.07 -1.33 -16.15
N GLY A 351 26.77 -1.12 -15.92
CA GLY A 351 26.19 -0.97 -14.60
C GLY A 351 26.20 -2.27 -13.78
N THR A 352 25.56 -2.22 -12.61
CA THR A 352 25.54 -3.36 -11.66
C THR A 352 24.20 -4.08 -11.57
N ARG A 353 23.15 -3.52 -12.18
CA ARG A 353 21.78 -4.05 -12.18
C ARG A 353 21.12 -3.89 -13.55
N ASN A 354 20.10 -4.70 -13.80
CA ASN A 354 19.20 -4.55 -14.95
C ASN A 354 18.29 -3.32 -14.74
N ALA A 355 18.02 -2.55 -15.80
CA ALA A 355 17.02 -1.49 -15.75
C ALA A 355 15.61 -2.11 -15.71
N MET A 356 14.88 -1.78 -14.64
CA MET A 356 13.53 -2.29 -14.38
C MET A 356 12.53 -1.81 -15.44
N PRO A 357 11.44 -2.57 -15.67
CA PRO A 357 10.33 -2.09 -16.48
C PRO A 357 9.70 -0.82 -15.86
N LEU A 358 9.21 0.07 -16.73
CA LEU A 358 8.59 1.34 -16.33
C LEU A 358 7.05 1.36 -16.49
N PHE A 359 6.42 0.23 -16.77
CA PHE A 359 4.96 0.18 -16.78
C PHE A 359 4.39 0.12 -15.36
N ASN A 360 3.18 0.65 -15.19
CA ASN A 360 2.39 0.64 -13.95
C ASN A 360 3.10 1.30 -12.74
N LEU A 361 3.95 2.31 -12.97
CA LEU A 361 4.62 3.05 -11.89
C LEU A 361 3.66 3.89 -11.03
N ALA A 362 2.47 4.23 -11.55
CA ALA A 362 1.46 4.99 -10.81
C ALA A 362 1.01 4.33 -9.50
N TRP A 363 1.22 3.03 -9.35
CA TRP A 363 0.87 2.26 -8.15
C TRP A 363 2.06 1.94 -7.25
N LYS A 364 3.28 2.34 -7.62
CA LYS A 364 4.48 2.08 -6.83
C LYS A 364 4.74 3.19 -5.82
N ASN A 365 5.21 2.80 -4.64
CA ASN A 365 5.61 3.71 -3.56
C ASN A 365 7.13 3.74 -3.33
N SER A 366 7.89 2.86 -3.98
CA SER A 366 9.34 2.71 -3.84
C SER A 366 9.99 2.53 -5.20
N PHE A 367 11.16 3.15 -5.41
CA PHE A 367 11.83 3.18 -6.70
C PHE A 367 13.30 2.73 -6.60
N PHE A 368 13.80 2.13 -7.68
CA PHE A 368 14.96 1.21 -7.74
C PHE A 368 14.72 -0.14 -7.05
N TRP A 369 15.54 -1.14 -7.43
CA TRP A 369 15.56 -2.49 -6.84
C TRP A 369 15.73 -2.49 -5.30
N ASP A 370 16.39 -1.47 -4.75
CA ASP A 370 16.65 -1.32 -3.31
C ASP A 370 15.76 -0.27 -2.64
N GLY A 371 14.89 0.42 -3.39
CA GLY A 371 14.02 1.46 -2.87
C GLY A 371 14.73 2.73 -2.41
N ARG A 372 15.95 3.00 -2.89
CA ARG A 372 16.78 4.13 -2.40
C ARG A 372 16.25 5.52 -2.78
N ALA A 373 15.39 5.62 -3.79
CA ALA A 373 14.87 6.90 -4.24
C ALA A 373 13.58 7.27 -3.48
N PRO A 374 13.50 8.49 -2.91
CA PRO A 374 12.37 8.91 -2.08
C PRO A 374 11.10 9.25 -2.87
N SER A 375 11.22 9.43 -4.20
CA SER A 375 10.10 9.72 -5.09
C SER A 375 10.46 9.40 -6.53
N LEU A 376 9.46 9.33 -7.42
CA LEU A 376 9.67 9.05 -8.84
C LEU A 376 10.42 10.17 -9.55
N ARG A 377 10.05 11.44 -9.31
CA ARG A 377 10.82 12.58 -9.82
C ARG A 377 12.27 12.64 -9.31
N ALA A 378 12.54 12.20 -8.08
CA ALA A 378 13.91 12.10 -7.58
C ALA A 378 14.66 10.97 -8.28
N GLN A 379 14.01 9.81 -8.44
CA GLN A 379 14.55 8.69 -9.20
C GLN A 379 14.90 9.10 -10.63
N ALA A 380 14.06 9.86 -11.32
CA ALA A 380 14.28 10.29 -12.69
C ALA A 380 15.54 11.15 -12.89
N LEU A 381 16.03 11.81 -11.84
CA LEU A 381 17.24 12.64 -11.90
C LEU A 381 18.52 11.87 -11.55
N MET A 382 18.43 10.75 -10.81
CA MET A 382 19.61 10.01 -10.38
C MET A 382 20.41 9.38 -11.55
N PRO A 383 19.79 8.73 -12.56
CA PRO A 383 20.49 8.22 -13.75
C PRO A 383 21.28 9.27 -14.51
N ILE A 384 20.81 10.53 -14.51
CA ILE A 384 21.50 11.63 -15.17
C ILE A 384 22.91 11.80 -14.57
N GLN A 385 23.03 11.64 -13.25
CA GLN A 385 24.26 11.91 -12.50
C GLN A 385 25.13 10.66 -12.29
N ASP A 386 24.59 9.46 -12.44
CA ASP A 386 25.34 8.22 -12.22
C ASP A 386 26.44 8.06 -13.28
N HIS A 387 27.67 7.83 -12.82
CA HIS A 387 28.86 7.75 -13.66
C HIS A 387 28.86 6.55 -14.62
N THR A 388 28.11 5.50 -14.29
CA THR A 388 27.92 4.29 -15.11
C THR A 388 26.67 4.34 -15.99
N GLU A 389 25.87 5.40 -15.85
CA GLU A 389 24.69 5.67 -16.68
C GLU A 389 24.96 6.89 -17.58
N MET A 390 24.44 8.08 -17.25
CA MET A 390 24.50 9.25 -18.14
C MET A 390 25.66 10.22 -17.83
N ASP A 391 26.28 10.11 -16.65
CA ASP A 391 27.47 10.85 -16.21
C ASP A 391 27.45 12.38 -16.43
N GLU A 392 26.30 13.01 -16.21
CA GLU A 392 26.12 14.44 -16.43
C GLU A 392 25.66 15.18 -15.17
N SER A 393 26.10 16.42 -15.03
CA SER A 393 25.60 17.30 -13.98
C SER A 393 24.26 17.90 -14.39
N LEU A 394 23.30 17.94 -13.47
CA LEU A 394 21.99 18.55 -13.70
C LEU A 394 22.08 20.02 -14.13
N THR A 395 23.06 20.76 -13.61
CA THR A 395 23.34 22.14 -14.02
C THR A 395 23.70 22.22 -15.50
N ASN A 396 24.61 21.37 -15.97
CA ASN A 396 25.03 21.36 -17.37
C ASN A 396 23.91 20.87 -18.29
N VAL A 397 23.07 19.91 -17.85
CA VAL A 397 21.85 19.53 -18.58
C VAL A 397 20.94 20.74 -18.80
N CYS A 398 20.67 21.53 -17.77
CA CYS A 398 19.84 22.73 -17.89
C CYS A 398 20.44 23.72 -18.90
N THR A 399 21.76 23.91 -18.88
CA THR A 399 22.48 24.75 -19.87
C THR A 399 22.37 24.20 -21.29
N LYS A 400 22.58 22.89 -21.50
CA LYS A 400 22.47 22.23 -22.82
C LYS A 400 21.07 22.42 -23.41
N LEU A 401 20.02 22.14 -22.63
CA LEU A 401 18.63 22.25 -23.07
C LEU A 401 18.25 23.71 -23.37
N ALA A 402 18.69 24.66 -22.54
CA ALA A 402 18.41 26.08 -22.76
C ALA A 402 19.10 26.63 -24.02
N ALA A 403 20.28 26.10 -24.38
CA ALA A 403 21.07 26.53 -25.54
C ALA A 403 20.63 25.89 -26.86
N GLN A 404 19.80 24.83 -26.84
CA GLN A 404 19.45 24.08 -28.05
C GLN A 404 18.59 24.88 -29.05
N SER A 405 17.95 25.97 -28.60
CA SER A 405 17.27 26.92 -29.50
C SER A 405 18.22 27.60 -30.50
N ALA A 406 19.55 27.46 -30.34
CA ALA A 406 20.55 28.20 -31.12
C ALA A 406 21.43 27.38 -32.08
N ILE A 407 21.35 26.04 -32.11
CA ILE A 407 22.31 25.20 -32.87
C ILE A 407 21.64 24.52 -34.07
N GLY A 408 21.63 25.20 -35.21
CA GLY A 408 21.00 24.78 -36.46
C GLY A 408 21.77 23.72 -37.28
N ASN A 409 22.21 22.60 -36.69
CA ASN A 409 22.91 21.56 -37.48
C ASN A 409 22.62 20.09 -37.15
N ARG A 410 21.56 19.75 -36.39
CA ARG A 410 21.02 18.37 -36.35
C ARG A 410 19.50 18.36 -36.41
N GLN A 411 18.96 17.30 -37.02
CA GLN A 411 17.63 17.10 -37.63
C GLN A 411 16.37 17.39 -36.77
N SER A 412 16.46 18.02 -35.59
CA SER A 412 15.31 18.52 -34.84
C SER A 412 15.75 19.62 -33.87
N THR A 413 15.48 20.88 -34.21
CA THR A 413 15.63 22.02 -33.28
C THR A 413 14.45 22.02 -32.33
N ILE A 414 14.57 21.31 -31.21
CA ILE A 414 13.57 21.36 -30.13
C ILE A 414 13.81 22.64 -29.32
N ASP A 415 12.83 23.54 -29.32
CA ASP A 415 12.83 24.72 -28.45
C ASP A 415 12.34 24.33 -27.05
N TYR A 416 13.26 23.84 -26.22
CA TYR A 416 12.95 23.49 -24.84
C TYR A 416 12.42 24.67 -24.01
N PRO A 417 13.01 25.89 -24.05
CA PRO A 417 12.43 27.05 -23.37
C PRO A 417 10.95 27.28 -23.69
N ALA A 418 10.54 27.15 -24.95
CA ALA A 418 9.12 27.23 -25.32
C ALA A 418 8.29 26.10 -24.70
N LEU A 419 8.78 24.85 -24.72
CA LEU A 419 8.07 23.71 -24.12
C LEU A 419 7.94 23.82 -22.60
N PHE A 420 8.97 24.30 -21.89
CA PHE A 420 8.92 24.57 -20.46
C PHE A 420 7.94 25.71 -20.14
N THR A 421 7.86 26.72 -21.01
CA THR A 421 6.86 27.80 -20.87
C THR A 421 5.44 27.22 -20.93
N VAL A 422 5.18 26.30 -21.86
CA VAL A 422 3.87 25.64 -21.97
C VAL A 422 3.57 24.76 -20.74
N ALA A 423 4.53 23.97 -20.27
CA ALA A 423 4.32 23.02 -19.16
C ALA A 423 4.33 23.64 -17.75
N PHE A 424 5.02 24.77 -17.58
CA PHE A 424 5.33 25.36 -16.26
C PHE A 424 5.14 26.89 -16.18
N SER A 425 4.58 27.52 -17.23
CA SER A 425 4.42 28.98 -17.33
C SER A 425 5.72 29.78 -17.18
N SER A 426 6.87 29.16 -17.45
CA SER A 426 8.18 29.78 -17.37
C SER A 426 9.17 29.10 -18.34
N PRO A 427 9.99 29.86 -19.08
CA PRO A 427 11.01 29.29 -19.97
C PRO A 427 12.22 28.74 -19.20
N GLU A 428 12.30 29.02 -17.90
CA GLU A 428 13.41 28.60 -17.05
C GLU A 428 13.38 27.07 -16.87
N ILE A 429 14.49 26.44 -17.25
CA ILE A 429 14.74 25.00 -17.12
C ILE A 429 15.48 24.76 -15.81
N THR A 430 14.89 23.96 -14.92
CA THR A 430 15.49 23.57 -13.64
C THR A 430 15.47 22.04 -13.50
N PRO A 431 16.35 21.45 -12.67
CA PRO A 431 16.33 20.01 -12.42
C PRO A 431 14.99 19.53 -11.86
N GLU A 432 14.35 20.33 -11.01
CA GLU A 432 13.01 20.04 -10.47
C GLU A 432 11.96 19.94 -11.58
N LYS A 433 11.91 20.91 -12.50
CA LYS A 433 10.96 20.91 -13.63
C LYS A 433 11.24 19.75 -14.60
N ILE A 434 12.51 19.36 -14.79
CA ILE A 434 12.88 18.14 -15.54
C ILE A 434 12.29 16.90 -14.86
N GLY A 435 12.52 16.75 -13.56
CA GLY A 435 12.00 15.63 -12.76
C GLY A 435 10.47 15.55 -12.80
N LEU A 436 9.77 16.68 -12.63
CA LEU A 436 8.31 16.78 -12.69
C LEU A 436 7.74 16.38 -14.06
N ALA A 437 8.41 16.78 -15.14
CA ALA A 437 8.00 16.45 -16.50
C ALA A 437 8.19 14.96 -16.79
N ILE A 438 9.37 14.41 -16.48
CA ILE A 438 9.65 12.97 -16.67
C ILE A 438 8.69 12.13 -15.82
N GLU A 439 8.49 12.47 -14.54
CA GLU A 439 7.51 11.82 -13.64
C GLU A 439 6.11 11.79 -14.28
N SER A 440 5.65 12.92 -14.82
CA SER A 440 4.34 13.01 -15.48
C SER A 440 4.24 12.01 -16.64
N PHE A 441 5.27 11.90 -17.48
CA PHE A 441 5.27 10.96 -18.59
C PHE A 441 5.30 9.51 -18.12
N VAL A 442 6.23 9.14 -17.24
CA VAL A 442 6.39 7.73 -16.85
C VAL A 442 5.21 7.19 -16.03
N LEU A 443 4.48 8.06 -15.32
CA LEU A 443 3.21 7.68 -14.68
C LEU A 443 2.15 7.25 -15.69
N THR A 444 2.16 7.79 -16.92
CA THR A 444 1.18 7.43 -17.96
C THR A 444 1.44 6.08 -18.62
N LEU A 445 2.57 5.44 -18.34
CA LEU A 445 2.92 4.13 -18.90
C LEU A 445 2.13 3.04 -18.17
N THR A 446 0.88 2.83 -18.57
CA THR A 446 0.00 1.81 -17.99
C THR A 446 -0.14 0.60 -18.91
N SER A 447 -0.24 -0.59 -18.30
CA SER A 447 -0.43 -1.87 -18.99
C SER A 447 -1.47 -2.68 -18.24
N PHE A 448 -2.59 -2.98 -18.89
CA PHE A 448 -3.79 -3.55 -18.26
C PHE A 448 -4.69 -4.36 -19.22
N ASP A 449 -4.16 -4.74 -20.39
CA ASP A 449 -4.87 -5.52 -21.40
C ASP A 449 -4.06 -6.76 -21.85
N SER A 450 -3.40 -7.42 -20.90
CA SER A 450 -2.79 -8.72 -21.14
C SER A 450 -3.87 -9.78 -21.40
N LYS A 451 -3.46 -10.96 -21.90
CA LYS A 451 -4.34 -12.12 -21.99
C LYS A 451 -4.94 -12.50 -20.64
N PHE A 452 -4.16 -12.37 -19.56
CA PHE A 452 -4.65 -12.57 -18.21
C PHE A 452 -5.75 -11.57 -17.85
N ASP A 453 -5.56 -10.28 -18.15
CA ASP A 453 -6.57 -9.25 -17.88
C ASP A 453 -7.87 -9.49 -18.67
N ARG A 454 -7.77 -9.86 -19.96
CA ARG A 454 -8.92 -10.25 -20.78
C ARG A 454 -9.62 -11.48 -20.23
N ALA A 455 -8.85 -12.48 -19.75
CA ALA A 455 -9.42 -13.66 -19.14
C ALA A 455 -10.16 -13.35 -17.83
N LEU A 456 -9.64 -12.45 -17.00
CA LEU A 456 -10.33 -11.96 -15.80
C LEU A 456 -11.64 -11.23 -16.14
N ARG A 457 -11.70 -10.54 -17.28
CA ARG A 457 -12.93 -9.91 -17.78
C ARG A 457 -13.87 -10.86 -18.52
N GLY A 458 -13.50 -12.14 -18.66
CA GLY A 458 -14.27 -13.14 -19.41
C GLY A 458 -14.25 -12.96 -20.93
N GLU A 459 -13.35 -12.11 -21.44
CA GLU A 459 -13.20 -11.79 -22.87
C GLU A 459 -12.34 -12.83 -23.61
N GLU A 460 -11.46 -13.52 -22.89
CA GLU A 460 -10.58 -14.56 -23.41
C GLU A 460 -10.53 -15.75 -22.44
N LYS A 461 -10.11 -16.92 -22.91
CA LYS A 461 -9.87 -18.07 -22.03
C LYS A 461 -8.37 -18.34 -21.91
N LEU A 462 -7.93 -18.62 -20.69
CA LEU A 462 -6.63 -19.24 -20.48
C LEU A 462 -6.64 -20.64 -21.10
N SER A 463 -5.52 -21.02 -21.71
CA SER A 463 -5.23 -22.39 -22.09
C SER A 463 -5.16 -23.28 -20.85
N SER A 464 -5.20 -24.60 -21.05
CA SER A 464 -5.01 -25.56 -19.95
C SER A 464 -3.72 -25.34 -19.17
N ASP A 465 -2.67 -24.90 -19.85
CA ASP A 465 -1.33 -24.75 -19.27
C ASP A 465 -1.22 -23.45 -18.47
N GLU A 466 -1.76 -22.35 -19.01
CA GLU A 466 -1.87 -21.08 -18.30
C GLU A 466 -2.77 -21.20 -17.07
N GLN A 467 -3.88 -21.96 -17.16
CA GLN A 467 -4.75 -22.21 -16.02
C GLN A 467 -4.05 -22.99 -14.91
N ARG A 468 -3.31 -24.06 -15.26
CA ARG A 468 -2.51 -24.82 -14.27
C ARG A 468 -1.39 -23.97 -13.67
N GLY A 469 -0.74 -23.13 -14.48
CA GLY A 469 0.27 -22.19 -14.00
C GLY A 469 -0.29 -21.18 -13.01
N LEU A 470 -1.47 -20.63 -13.31
CA LEU A 470 -2.18 -19.73 -12.40
C LEU A 470 -2.56 -20.43 -11.09
N GLU A 471 -3.05 -21.67 -11.16
CA GLU A 471 -3.37 -22.47 -9.98
C GLU A 471 -2.13 -22.68 -9.11
N LEU A 472 -1.00 -23.12 -9.68
CA LEU A 472 0.26 -23.27 -8.95
C LEU A 472 0.71 -21.95 -8.30
N PHE A 473 0.66 -20.85 -9.06
CA PHE A 473 1.07 -19.53 -8.60
C PHE A 473 0.24 -19.02 -7.42
N MET A 474 -1.06 -19.26 -7.45
CA MET A 474 -2.03 -18.78 -6.46
C MET A 474 -2.22 -19.73 -5.28
N THR A 475 -1.62 -20.93 -5.33
CA THR A 475 -1.77 -21.96 -4.29
C THR A 475 -0.61 -21.97 -3.31
N GLU A 476 -0.95 -22.21 -2.04
CA GLU A 476 0.01 -22.39 -0.96
C GLU A 476 0.62 -23.80 -0.99
N TYR A 477 1.87 -23.91 -0.56
CA TYR A 477 2.50 -25.20 -0.28
C TYR A 477 2.16 -25.65 1.16
N ASP A 478 1.08 -26.43 1.31
CA ASP A 478 0.69 -27.07 2.59
C ASP A 478 0.56 -28.61 2.43
N PRO A 479 1.65 -29.37 2.69
CA PRO A 479 1.65 -30.82 2.62
C PRO A 479 0.68 -31.51 3.59
N ARG A 480 0.28 -30.84 4.70
CA ARG A 480 -0.69 -31.43 5.64
C ARG A 480 -2.11 -31.43 5.09
N ARG A 481 -2.38 -30.55 4.13
CA ARG A 481 -3.65 -30.44 3.40
C ARG A 481 -3.60 -31.11 2.03
N GLU A 482 -2.49 -31.77 1.70
CA GLU A 482 -2.20 -32.29 0.35
C GLU A 482 -2.31 -31.18 -0.73
N GLN A 483 -1.94 -29.94 -0.36
CA GLN A 483 -1.89 -28.79 -1.26
C GLN A 483 -0.43 -28.51 -1.63
N PHE A 484 -0.14 -28.50 -2.92
CA PHE A 484 1.21 -28.41 -3.46
C PHE A 484 1.36 -27.24 -4.43
N GLY A 485 1.05 -26.03 -3.96
CA GLY A 485 1.25 -24.80 -4.72
C GLY A 485 2.70 -24.28 -4.68
N ALA A 486 2.90 -23.07 -5.21
CA ALA A 486 4.19 -22.42 -5.33
C ALA A 486 4.34 -21.13 -4.49
N ASP A 487 3.32 -20.76 -3.70
CA ASP A 487 3.36 -19.62 -2.76
C ASP A 487 3.70 -18.25 -3.37
N CYS A 488 3.58 -18.11 -4.70
CA CYS A 488 4.07 -16.93 -5.40
C CYS A 488 3.26 -15.67 -5.06
N PHE A 489 1.95 -15.83 -4.85
CA PHE A 489 1.01 -14.72 -4.65
C PHE A 489 1.25 -13.92 -3.36
N HIS A 490 2.02 -14.43 -2.39
CA HIS A 490 2.35 -13.68 -1.17
C HIS A 490 3.18 -12.42 -1.48
N CYS A 491 4.16 -12.53 -2.37
CA CYS A 491 5.01 -11.41 -2.81
C CYS A 491 4.53 -10.83 -4.15
N HIS A 492 3.91 -11.65 -5.00
CA HIS A 492 3.49 -11.30 -6.35
C HIS A 492 1.97 -11.39 -6.52
N GLY A 493 1.21 -10.89 -5.54
CA GLY A 493 -0.25 -10.93 -5.55
C GLY A 493 -0.94 -9.65 -6.02
N GLY A 494 -2.27 -9.65 -5.92
CA GLY A 494 -3.11 -8.51 -6.30
C GLY A 494 -3.18 -8.27 -7.81
N PRO A 495 -3.78 -7.14 -8.25
CA PRO A 495 -4.10 -6.89 -9.65
C PRO A 495 -2.87 -6.50 -10.47
N LEU A 496 -1.76 -6.20 -9.80
CA LEU A 496 -0.49 -5.82 -10.40
C LEU A 496 0.61 -6.87 -10.17
N PHE A 497 0.29 -8.01 -9.54
CA PHE A 497 1.25 -9.06 -9.20
C PHE A 497 2.47 -8.56 -8.43
N GLN A 498 2.25 -7.69 -7.45
CA GLN A 498 3.29 -7.11 -6.61
C GLN A 498 2.74 -6.71 -5.23
N SER A 499 3.47 -7.04 -4.17
CA SER A 499 3.14 -6.69 -2.79
C SER A 499 3.45 -5.24 -2.41
N GLN A 500 4.19 -4.49 -3.26
CA GLN A 500 4.79 -3.18 -2.96
C GLN A 500 5.72 -3.18 -1.73
N THR A 501 6.18 -4.36 -1.31
CA THR A 501 7.08 -4.54 -0.17
C THR A 501 8.43 -5.10 -0.64
N PHE A 502 9.44 -4.98 0.21
CA PHE A 502 10.74 -5.60 -0.02
C PHE A 502 10.79 -6.95 0.69
N ALA A 503 11.30 -7.96 0.00
CA ALA A 503 11.49 -9.30 0.53
C ALA A 503 12.92 -9.77 0.29
N ASN A 504 13.38 -10.70 1.14
CA ASN A 504 14.59 -11.46 0.85
C ASN A 504 14.30 -12.35 -0.37
N ASN A 505 15.16 -12.29 -1.38
CA ASN A 505 14.98 -13.01 -2.64
C ASN A 505 15.46 -14.47 -2.59
N GLY A 506 15.76 -15.00 -1.40
CA GLY A 506 16.12 -16.41 -1.18
C GLY A 506 17.39 -16.84 -1.90
N SER A 507 18.25 -15.89 -2.28
CA SER A 507 19.55 -16.22 -2.83
C SER A 507 20.47 -16.62 -1.67
N ASP A 508 21.19 -17.74 -1.83
CA ASP A 508 22.16 -18.25 -0.85
C ASP A 508 23.59 -18.01 -1.36
N GLY A 509 24.49 -17.40 -0.56
CA GLY A 509 25.90 -17.23 -0.92
C GLY A 509 26.58 -15.93 -0.44
N ALA A 510 27.84 -15.72 -0.86
CA ALA A 510 28.58 -14.48 -0.59
C ALA A 510 28.20 -13.39 -1.61
N PHE A 511 27.32 -12.46 -1.23
CA PHE A 511 26.80 -11.42 -2.13
C PHE A 511 27.76 -10.26 -2.34
N LYS A 512 27.91 -9.85 -3.61
CA LYS A 512 28.53 -8.55 -3.96
C LYS A 512 27.52 -7.40 -3.91
N ASP A 513 26.24 -7.70 -4.04
CA ASP A 513 25.16 -6.71 -3.97
C ASP A 513 24.22 -7.01 -2.81
N LEU A 514 24.36 -6.23 -1.73
CA LEU A 514 23.55 -6.35 -0.51
C LEU A 514 22.16 -5.71 -0.64
N GLY A 515 21.78 -5.24 -1.84
CA GLY A 515 20.42 -4.75 -2.09
C GLY A 515 20.05 -3.60 -1.16
N ARG A 516 18.93 -3.77 -0.46
CA ARG A 516 18.35 -2.78 0.47
C ARG A 516 19.15 -2.60 1.76
N GLU A 517 19.99 -3.57 2.15
CA GLU A 517 20.85 -3.45 3.33
C GLU A 517 21.78 -2.22 3.21
N LYS A 518 22.26 -1.90 2.01
CA LYS A 518 23.08 -0.69 1.76
C LYS A 518 22.36 0.62 2.12
N ILE A 519 21.02 0.58 2.13
CA ILE A 519 20.16 1.74 2.38
C ILE A 519 19.69 1.75 3.84
N THR A 520 19.35 0.61 4.40
CA THR A 520 18.71 0.48 5.72
C THR A 520 19.69 0.09 6.83
N GLY A 521 20.85 -0.48 6.50
CA GLY A 521 21.75 -1.15 7.43
C GLY A 521 21.18 -2.45 8.03
N LYS A 522 20.09 -2.97 7.46
CA LYS A 522 19.42 -4.20 7.91
C LYS A 522 19.50 -5.25 6.79
N ALA A 523 20.07 -6.40 7.13
CA ALA A 523 20.15 -7.58 6.26
C ALA A 523 18.77 -8.21 6.05
#